data_AF-A0A5C5TSF5-F1
#
_entry.id   AF-A0A5C5TSF5-F1
#
_cell.length_a   1.000
_cell.length_b   1.000
_cell.length_c   1.000
_cell.angle_alpha   90.00
_cell.angle_beta   90.00
_cell.angle_gamma   90.00
#
_symmetry.space_group_name_H-M   'P 1'
#
loop_
_entity.id
_entity.type
_entity.pdbx_description
1 polymer ?
#
loop_
_entity_poly.entity_id
_entity_poly.type
_entity_poly.pdbx_seq_one_letter_code
_entity_poly.pdbx_strand_id
1 'polypeptide(L)'
;MSMYQSPMSRPDRCASGVGCRQWPSTGKCHGPPMASSFAQFRGTLQALACGCVLALTSCASTPPPTGDINAAQQAVARASDADAEHYAGEELARAQRLLAMAQAALSERREAEAGDLARRAAALADLAHARSREAATLSELEQRQAEITRLRRSLQMEDAR
;
A
#
# COMPACT_ATOMS: atom_id res chain seq x y z
N MET A 1 11.49 -9.42 25.60
CA MET A 1 11.29 -9.30 24.13
C MET A 1 12.53 -8.63 23.57
N SER A 2 13.54 -9.34 23.06
CA SER A 2 13.64 -10.09 21.79
C SER A 2 13.36 -9.26 20.53
N MET A 3 14.35 -9.30 19.63
CA MET A 3 14.41 -8.85 18.22
C MET A 3 14.68 -7.37 17.93
N TYR A 4 15.58 -6.96 17.02
CA TYR A 4 16.73 -7.58 16.35
C TYR A 4 17.34 -6.40 15.56
N GLN A 5 18.46 -5.83 16.00
CA GLN A 5 19.20 -4.83 15.23
C GLN A 5 20.54 -5.48 14.86
N SER A 6 20.63 -6.00 13.64
CA SER A 6 21.88 -6.56 13.11
C SER A 6 22.61 -5.49 12.30
N PRO A 7 23.86 -5.14 12.66
CA PRO A 7 24.74 -4.36 11.83
C PRO A 7 25.55 -5.29 10.89
N MET A 8 25.60 -4.95 9.61
CA MET A 8 26.54 -5.57 8.67
C MET A 8 27.92 -4.91 8.81
N SER A 9 28.92 -5.72 9.16
CA SER A 9 30.33 -5.36 9.00
C SER A 9 31.21 -6.59 8.73
N ARG A 10 31.72 -6.63 7.49
CA ARG A 10 33.06 -7.09 7.05
C ARG A 10 33.39 -8.61 7.13
N PRO A 11 34.56 -9.05 6.62
CA PRO A 11 34.94 -9.24 5.22
C PRO A 11 35.53 -10.66 4.98
N ASP A 12 36.42 -10.81 3.99
CA ASP A 12 37.35 -11.95 3.72
C ASP A 12 36.83 -12.99 2.71
N ARG A 13 37.27 -12.98 1.45
CA ARG A 13 38.64 -13.23 0.94
C ARG A 13 39.15 -14.62 1.38
N CYS A 14 38.71 -15.66 0.66
CA CYS A 14 39.40 -16.95 0.64
C CYS A 14 39.97 -17.20 -0.75
N ALA A 15 41.28 -17.00 -0.85
CA ALA A 15 42.13 -17.70 -1.78
C ALA A 15 42.19 -19.17 -1.37
N SER A 16 42.11 -20.08 -2.33
CA SER A 16 42.67 -21.42 -2.19
C SER A 16 43.12 -21.88 -3.57
N GLY A 17 44.44 -21.95 -3.70
CA GLY A 17 45.08 -22.63 -4.80
C GLY A 17 45.19 -24.12 -4.53
N VAL A 18 46.12 -24.72 -5.28
CA VAL A 18 46.68 -26.07 -5.18
C VAL A 18 46.03 -27.06 -6.17
N GLY A 19 46.85 -27.53 -7.11
CA GLY A 19 46.81 -28.94 -7.50
C GLY A 19 46.97 -29.27 -8.97
N CYS A 20 48.20 -29.28 -9.46
CA CYS A 20 48.63 -29.88 -10.73
C CYS A 20 48.18 -31.34 -10.88
N ARG A 21 47.78 -31.77 -12.10
CA ARG A 21 48.09 -33.11 -12.64
C ARG A 21 48.20 -33.10 -14.19
N GLN A 22 49.45 -33.00 -14.64
CA GLN A 22 50.13 -33.84 -15.64
C GLN A 22 49.28 -34.67 -16.62
N TRP A 23 49.40 -34.40 -17.93
CA TRP A 23 49.20 -35.39 -19.02
C TRP A 23 50.25 -35.13 -20.13
N PRO A 24 50.95 -36.16 -20.64
CA PRO A 24 51.87 -36.03 -21.75
C PRO A 24 51.19 -36.43 -23.08
N SER A 25 51.39 -35.66 -24.15
CA SER A 25 51.07 -36.14 -25.50
C SER A 25 51.80 -35.33 -26.56
N THR A 26 52.63 -36.05 -27.31
CA THR A 26 53.36 -35.66 -28.52
C THR A 26 52.43 -35.19 -29.65
N GLY A 27 52.87 -34.22 -30.45
CA GLY A 27 52.24 -33.91 -31.74
C GLY A 27 52.74 -32.60 -32.37
N LYS A 28 53.14 -32.65 -33.64
CA LYS A 28 53.96 -31.64 -34.35
C LYS A 28 53.14 -30.49 -34.97
N CYS A 29 53.82 -29.36 -35.19
CA CYS A 29 53.37 -28.05 -35.71
C CYS A 29 52.78 -28.07 -37.13
N HIS A 30 51.77 -27.23 -37.44
CA HIS A 30 51.51 -26.61 -38.77
C HIS A 30 50.73 -25.27 -38.61
N GLY A 31 51.02 -24.26 -39.45
CA GLY A 31 50.77 -22.80 -39.24
C GLY A 31 49.37 -22.22 -39.55
N PRO A 32 49.19 -20.87 -39.42
CA PRO A 32 47.92 -20.14 -39.63
C PRO A 32 47.78 -19.69 -41.12
N PRO A 33 46.71 -18.99 -41.58
CA PRO A 33 45.52 -18.46 -40.90
C PRO A 33 44.18 -18.80 -41.62
N MET A 34 43.03 -18.46 -41.02
CA MET A 34 41.98 -17.62 -41.62
C MET A 34 40.90 -17.35 -40.56
N ALA A 35 40.72 -16.06 -40.26
CA ALA A 35 39.85 -15.56 -39.22
C ALA A 35 38.37 -15.74 -39.59
N SER A 36 37.67 -16.61 -38.88
CA SER A 36 36.21 -16.64 -38.89
C SER A 36 35.67 -15.46 -38.08
N SER A 37 35.55 -14.34 -38.80
CA SER A 37 34.62 -13.22 -38.66
C SER A 37 33.90 -13.06 -37.30
N PHE A 38 34.36 -12.07 -36.53
CA PHE A 38 33.69 -11.49 -35.36
C PHE A 38 32.32 -10.82 -35.66
N ALA A 39 31.80 -10.94 -36.90
CA ALA A 39 30.50 -10.38 -37.29
C ALA A 39 29.32 -11.06 -36.56
N GLN A 40 29.47 -12.33 -36.14
CA GLN A 40 28.42 -13.09 -35.47
C GLN A 40 28.11 -12.56 -34.07
N PHE A 41 29.11 -12.01 -33.37
CA PHE A 41 28.93 -11.41 -32.05
C PHE A 41 28.12 -10.11 -32.10
N ARG A 42 28.19 -9.34 -33.20
CA ARG A 42 27.44 -8.08 -33.32
C ARG A 42 25.94 -8.34 -33.50
N GLY A 43 25.56 -9.39 -34.23
CA GLY A 43 24.16 -9.77 -34.44
C GLY A 43 23.49 -10.33 -33.18
N THR A 44 24.19 -11.18 -32.42
CA THR A 44 23.66 -11.71 -31.14
C THR A 44 23.60 -10.63 -30.06
N LEU A 45 24.57 -9.71 -30.00
CA LEU A 45 24.51 -8.54 -29.11
C LEU A 45 23.38 -7.58 -29.48
N GLN A 46 23.08 -7.37 -30.77
CA GLN A 46 21.94 -6.55 -31.21
C GLN A 46 20.59 -7.20 -30.88
N ALA A 47 20.47 -8.52 -31.03
CA ALA A 47 19.25 -9.24 -30.66
C ALA A 47 19.01 -9.23 -29.14
N LEU A 48 20.07 -9.40 -28.33
CA LEU A 48 20.00 -9.31 -26.87
C LEU A 48 19.66 -7.88 -26.41
N ALA A 49 20.25 -6.86 -27.05
CA ALA A 49 19.97 -5.45 -26.75
C ALA A 49 18.51 -5.07 -27.07
N CYS A 50 17.97 -5.52 -28.21
CA CYS A 50 16.54 -5.31 -28.53
C CYS A 50 15.61 -6.04 -27.56
N GLY A 51 15.96 -7.25 -27.10
CA GLY A 51 15.19 -7.98 -26.09
C GLY A 51 15.15 -7.29 -24.72
N CYS A 52 16.28 -6.73 -24.27
CA CYS A 52 16.33 -5.99 -23.01
C CYS A 52 15.50 -4.68 -23.03
N VAL A 53 15.42 -3.98 -24.17
CA VAL A 53 14.59 -2.77 -24.29
C VAL A 53 13.09 -3.11 -24.23
N LEU A 54 12.66 -4.23 -24.83
CA LEU A 54 11.26 -4.69 -24.75
C LEU A 54 10.88 -5.21 -23.35
N ALA A 55 11.84 -5.74 -22.59
CA ALA A 55 11.60 -6.18 -21.21
C ALA A 55 11.44 -4.99 -20.23
N LEU A 56 12.08 -3.86 -20.51
CA LEU A 56 12.00 -2.64 -19.68
C LEU A 56 10.69 -1.86 -19.85
N THR A 57 9.93 -2.10 -20.93
CA THR A 57 8.60 -1.48 -21.11
C THR A 57 7.47 -2.26 -20.42
N SER A 58 7.76 -3.37 -19.75
CA SER A 58 6.74 -4.14 -19.00
C SER A 58 6.54 -3.68 -17.55
N CYS A 59 7.39 -2.78 -17.04
CA CYS A 59 7.23 -2.17 -15.70
C CYS A 59 6.29 -0.94 -15.69
N ALA A 60 5.24 -0.95 -16.49
CA ALA A 60 4.08 -0.06 -16.32
C ALA A 60 2.84 -0.83 -15.79
N SER A 61 3.02 -2.07 -15.31
CA SER A 61 2.01 -2.74 -14.51
C SER A 61 2.11 -2.25 -13.07
N THR A 62 1.73 -0.99 -12.84
CA THR A 62 1.31 -0.61 -11.49
C THR A 62 0.14 -1.55 -11.14
N PRO A 63 0.24 -2.34 -10.05
CA PRO A 63 -0.86 -3.17 -9.63
C PRO A 63 -2.04 -2.24 -9.31
N PRO A 64 -3.26 -2.58 -9.72
CA PRO A 64 -4.41 -1.71 -9.55
C PRO A 64 -4.58 -1.34 -8.07
N PRO A 65 -4.90 -0.07 -7.73
CA PRO A 65 -4.96 0.47 -6.36
C PRO A 65 -6.23 0.01 -5.61
N THR A 66 -6.51 -1.28 -5.71
CA THR A 66 -7.64 -1.96 -5.08
C THR A 66 -7.55 -1.90 -3.56
N GLY A 67 -6.35 -1.92 -2.98
CA GLY A 67 -6.12 -1.80 -1.55
C GLY A 67 -6.64 -0.49 -0.96
N ASP A 68 -6.29 0.64 -1.60
CA ASP A 68 -6.73 1.97 -1.14
C ASP A 68 -8.25 2.15 -1.28
N ILE A 69 -8.82 1.65 -2.37
CA ILE A 69 -10.27 1.73 -2.63
C ILE A 69 -11.05 0.88 -1.62
N ASN A 70 -10.57 -0.34 -1.33
CA ASN A 70 -11.16 -1.20 -0.30
C ASN A 70 -11.05 -0.56 1.09
N ALA A 71 -9.91 0.06 1.42
CA ALA A 71 -9.74 0.78 2.68
C ALA A 71 -10.72 1.96 2.80
N ALA A 72 -10.92 2.71 1.71
CA ALA A 72 -11.88 3.81 1.66
C ALA A 72 -13.34 3.32 1.80
N GLN A 73 -13.71 2.21 1.15
CA GLN A 73 -15.03 1.59 1.31
C GLN A 73 -15.28 1.18 2.77
N GLN A 74 -14.30 0.54 3.41
CA GLN A 74 -14.39 0.16 4.82
C GLN A 74 -14.52 1.38 5.73
N ALA A 75 -13.77 2.45 5.48
CA ALA A 75 -13.85 3.68 6.26
C ALA A 75 -15.24 4.34 6.13
N VAL A 76 -15.81 4.41 4.92
CA VAL A 76 -17.16 4.93 4.69
C VAL A 76 -18.20 4.07 5.41
N ALA A 77 -18.08 2.74 5.37
CA ALA A 77 -18.98 1.84 6.09
C ALA A 77 -18.90 2.05 7.62
N ARG A 78 -17.69 2.17 8.19
CA ARG A 78 -17.54 2.48 9.62
C ARG A 78 -18.17 3.82 10.00
N ALA A 79 -18.10 4.81 9.12
CA ALA A 79 -18.71 6.11 9.35
C ALA A 79 -20.24 6.01 9.30
N SER A 80 -20.81 5.31 8.31
CA SER A 80 -22.27 5.09 8.25
C SER A 80 -22.78 4.30 9.45
N ASP A 81 -22.06 3.26 9.88
CA ASP A 81 -22.41 2.45 11.06
C ASP A 81 -22.38 3.26 12.36
N ALA A 82 -21.68 4.39 12.38
CA ALA A 82 -21.63 5.33 13.51
C ALA A 82 -22.67 6.46 13.39
N ASP A 83 -23.68 6.31 12.54
CA ASP A 83 -24.73 7.29 12.29
C ASP A 83 -24.20 8.65 11.81
N ALA A 84 -23.10 8.64 11.04
CA ALA A 84 -22.51 9.87 10.52
C ALA A 84 -23.42 10.66 9.58
N GLU A 85 -24.47 10.03 9.04
CA GLU A 85 -25.52 10.73 8.28
C GLU A 85 -26.22 11.80 9.12
N HIS A 86 -26.40 11.56 10.42
CA HIS A 86 -27.07 12.48 11.33
C HIS A 86 -26.11 13.51 11.94
N TYR A 87 -24.89 13.09 12.28
CA TYR A 87 -23.95 13.92 13.05
C TYR A 87 -22.84 14.58 12.22
N ALA A 88 -22.48 14.01 11.06
CA ALA A 88 -21.38 14.46 10.19
C ALA A 88 -21.71 14.25 8.69
N GLY A 89 -22.94 14.62 8.30
CA GLY A 89 -23.49 14.29 6.99
C GLY A 89 -22.74 14.95 5.83
N GLU A 90 -22.18 16.14 6.03
CA GLU A 90 -21.40 16.83 4.98
C GLU A 90 -20.12 16.07 4.64
N GLU A 91 -19.38 15.66 5.66
CA GLU A 91 -18.12 14.91 5.56
C GLU A 91 -18.36 13.53 4.96
N LEU A 92 -19.40 12.83 5.42
CA LEU A 92 -19.78 11.53 4.87
C LEU A 92 -20.17 11.65 3.39
N ALA A 93 -21.00 12.63 3.03
CA ALA A 93 -21.38 12.85 1.63
C ALA A 93 -20.17 13.21 0.75
N ARG A 94 -19.21 13.97 1.30
CA ARG A 94 -17.96 14.30 0.59
C ARG A 94 -17.07 13.08 0.40
N ALA A 95 -16.96 12.21 1.41
CA ALA A 95 -16.23 10.95 1.32
C ALA A 95 -16.85 10.01 0.25
N GLN A 96 -18.18 9.87 0.24
CA GLN A 96 -18.90 9.08 -0.76
C GLN A 96 -18.68 9.60 -2.19
N ARG A 97 -18.74 10.93 -2.39
CA ARG A 97 -18.44 11.55 -3.69
C ARG A 97 -17.01 11.25 -4.16
N LEU A 98 -16.02 11.39 -3.27
CA LEU A 98 -14.62 11.08 -3.60
C LEU A 98 -14.40 9.60 -3.91
N LEU A 99 -15.10 8.70 -3.20
CA LEU A 99 -15.06 7.28 -3.49
C LEU A 99 -15.62 6.96 -4.87
N ALA A 100 -16.73 7.58 -5.26
CA ALA A 100 -17.30 7.44 -6.59
C ALA A 100 -16.35 7.99 -7.68
N MET A 101 -15.69 9.12 -7.44
CA MET A 101 -14.66 9.65 -8.32
C MET A 101 -13.45 8.72 -8.43
N ALA A 102 -13.04 8.09 -7.32
CA ALA A 102 -11.92 7.15 -7.32
C ALA A 102 -12.25 5.89 -8.15
N GLN A 103 -13.49 5.40 -8.08
CA GLN A 103 -13.96 4.28 -8.90
C GLN A 103 -14.07 4.65 -10.38
N ALA A 104 -14.45 5.88 -10.71
CA ALA A 104 -14.41 6.38 -12.08
C ALA A 104 -12.97 6.51 -12.60
N ALA A 105 -12.04 7.03 -11.80
CA ALA A 105 -10.62 7.10 -12.17
C ALA A 105 -10.02 5.69 -12.41
N LEU A 106 -10.44 4.68 -11.63
CA LEU A 106 -10.08 3.29 -11.88
C LEU A 106 -10.56 2.77 -13.24
N SER A 107 -11.81 3.06 -13.63
CA SER A 107 -12.34 2.62 -14.92
C SER A 107 -11.66 3.33 -16.09
N GLU A 108 -11.18 4.55 -15.88
CA GLU A 108 -10.36 5.33 -16.80
C GLU A 108 -8.87 4.92 -16.80
N ARG A 109 -8.49 3.89 -16.03
CA ARG A 109 -7.10 3.42 -15.83
C ARG A 109 -6.16 4.48 -15.24
N ARG A 110 -6.69 5.47 -14.51
CA ARG A 110 -5.91 6.48 -13.79
C ARG A 110 -5.66 6.02 -12.35
N GLU A 111 -4.79 5.03 -12.21
CA GLU A 111 -4.53 4.36 -10.93
C GLU A 111 -3.98 5.28 -9.84
N ALA A 112 -3.03 6.16 -10.17
CA ALA A 112 -2.47 7.11 -9.20
C ALA A 112 -3.54 8.07 -8.66
N GLU A 113 -4.38 8.62 -9.56
CA GLU A 113 -5.47 9.52 -9.19
C GLU A 113 -6.53 8.79 -8.36
N ALA A 114 -6.88 7.54 -8.71
CA ALA A 114 -7.79 6.72 -7.95
C ALA A 114 -7.29 6.47 -6.52
N GLY A 115 -6.01 6.14 -6.34
CA GLY A 115 -5.40 5.97 -5.02
C GLY A 115 -5.42 7.24 -4.17
N ASP A 116 -5.13 8.41 -4.78
CA ASP A 116 -5.18 9.70 -4.09
C ASP A 116 -6.60 10.07 -3.65
N LEU A 117 -7.58 9.89 -4.54
CA LEU A 117 -8.99 10.12 -4.23
C LEU A 117 -9.49 9.17 -3.14
N ALA A 118 -9.11 7.90 -3.19
CA ALA A 118 -9.46 6.90 -2.18
C ALA A 118 -8.90 7.24 -0.80
N ARG A 119 -7.62 7.61 -0.70
CA ARG A 119 -7.00 8.03 0.57
C ARG A 119 -7.67 9.27 1.17
N ARG A 120 -8.05 10.24 0.32
CA ARG A 120 -8.81 11.43 0.76
C ARG A 120 -10.21 11.05 1.23
N ALA A 121 -10.89 10.14 0.53
CA ALA A 121 -12.20 9.62 0.93
C ALA A 121 -12.12 8.92 2.29
N ALA A 122 -11.11 8.07 2.50
CA ALA A 122 -10.88 7.39 3.77
C ALA A 122 -10.66 8.38 4.92
N ALA A 123 -9.80 9.38 4.74
CA ALA A 123 -9.53 10.39 5.77
C ALA A 123 -10.79 11.21 6.15
N LEU A 124 -11.62 11.56 5.16
CA LEU A 124 -12.90 12.25 5.41
C LEU A 124 -13.91 11.35 6.11
N ALA A 125 -13.97 10.07 5.75
CA ALA A 125 -14.83 9.11 6.41
C ALA A 125 -14.41 8.88 7.87
N ASP A 126 -13.12 8.77 8.15
CA ASP A 126 -12.60 8.64 9.52
C ASP A 126 -12.89 9.90 10.36
N LEU A 127 -12.81 11.10 9.75
CA LEU A 127 -13.24 12.34 10.39
C LEU A 127 -14.74 12.32 10.74
N ALA A 128 -15.59 11.91 9.78
CA ALA A 128 -17.03 11.79 10.00
C ALA A 128 -17.35 10.79 11.12
N HIS A 129 -16.67 9.64 11.12
CA HIS A 129 -16.79 8.63 12.16
C HIS A 129 -16.42 9.19 13.54
N ALA A 130 -15.30 9.91 13.66
CA ALA A 130 -14.86 10.50 14.92
C ALA A 130 -15.88 11.51 15.47
N ARG A 131 -16.40 12.40 14.62
CA ARG A 131 -17.43 13.38 15.00
C ARG A 131 -18.73 12.72 15.46
N SER A 132 -19.12 11.64 14.79
CA SER A 132 -20.36 10.95 15.11
C SER A 132 -20.27 10.23 16.45
N ARG A 133 -19.11 9.62 16.74
CA ARG A 133 -18.83 9.04 18.06
C ARG A 133 -18.82 10.10 19.16
N GLU A 134 -18.22 11.26 18.91
CA GLU A 134 -18.25 12.38 19.85
C GLU A 134 -19.70 12.80 20.14
N ALA A 135 -20.49 13.06 19.11
CA ALA A 135 -21.89 13.47 19.27
C ALA A 135 -22.74 12.40 19.99
N ALA A 136 -22.53 11.11 19.68
CA ALA A 136 -23.20 10.01 20.38
C ALA A 136 -22.88 10.01 21.88
N THR A 137 -21.61 10.20 22.24
CA THR A 137 -21.21 10.28 23.66
C THR A 137 -21.80 11.49 24.38
N LEU A 138 -21.88 12.65 23.70
CA LEU A 138 -22.49 13.85 24.26
C LEU A 138 -24.00 13.65 24.48
N SER A 139 -24.70 13.05 23.52
CA SER A 139 -26.12 12.68 23.67
C SER A 139 -26.34 11.73 24.85
N GLU A 140 -25.48 10.72 25.02
CA GLU A 140 -25.58 9.82 26.19
C GLU A 140 -25.38 10.59 27.50
N LEU A 141 -24.40 11.49 27.58
CA LEU A 141 -24.16 12.31 28.77
C LEU A 141 -25.37 13.19 29.11
N GLU A 142 -25.98 13.83 28.12
CA GLU A 142 -27.20 14.63 28.30
C GLU A 142 -28.37 13.79 28.82
N GLN A 143 -28.57 12.58 28.28
CA GLN A 143 -29.59 11.65 28.74
C GLN A 143 -29.39 11.27 30.22
N ARG A 144 -28.15 10.94 30.62
CA ARG A 144 -27.83 10.61 32.02
C ARG A 144 -28.03 11.79 32.95
N GLN A 145 -27.68 13.01 32.53
CA GLN A 145 -27.91 14.21 33.33
C GLN A 145 -29.40 14.52 33.50
N ALA A 146 -30.20 14.34 32.46
CA ALA A 146 -31.65 14.48 32.52
C ALA A 146 -32.27 13.43 33.47
N GLU A 147 -31.79 12.19 33.43
CA GLU A 147 -32.20 11.12 34.34
C GLU A 147 -31.87 11.47 35.80
N ILE A 148 -30.64 11.90 36.11
CA ILE A 148 -30.24 12.34 37.46
C ILE A 148 -31.11 13.51 37.94
N THR A 149 -31.36 14.48 37.08
CA THR A 149 -32.19 15.66 37.41
C THR A 149 -33.63 15.25 37.71
N ARG A 150 -34.18 14.32 36.93
CA ARG A 150 -35.52 13.74 37.16
C ARG A 150 -35.58 12.99 38.49
N LEU A 151 -34.58 12.16 38.80
CA LEU A 151 -34.51 11.40 40.04
C LEU A 151 -34.41 12.32 41.26
N ARG A 152 -33.55 13.35 41.21
CA ARG A 152 -33.43 14.36 42.27
C ARG A 152 -34.75 15.08 42.55
N ARG A 153 -35.51 15.39 41.49
CA ARG A 153 -36.83 16.04 41.64
C ARG A 153 -37.86 15.12 42.29
N SER A 154 -37.86 13.82 41.98
CA SER A 154 -38.76 12.86 42.61
C SER A 154 -38.55 12.82 44.12
N LEU A 155 -37.29 12.67 44.55
CA LEU A 155 -36.93 12.56 45.97
C LEU A 155 -37.34 13.82 46.75
N GLN A 156 -37.14 15.01 46.19
CA GLN A 156 -37.57 16.27 46.82
C GLN A 156 -39.08 16.37 47.04
N MET A 157 -39.89 15.72 46.20
CA MET A 157 -41.36 15.70 46.35
C MET A 157 -41.82 14.68 47.39
N GLU A 158 -41.08 13.57 47.55
CA GLU A 158 -41.35 12.54 48.54
C GLU A 158 -40.99 13.00 49.95
N ASP A 159 -39.87 13.70 50.12
CA ASP A 159 -39.42 14.25 51.42
C ASP A 159 -40.32 15.40 51.94
N ALA A 160 -41.08 16.05 51.06
CA ALA A 160 -41.96 17.17 51.41
C ALA A 160 -43.34 16.73 51.96
N ARG A 161 -43.57 15.43 52.13
CA ARG A 161 -44.85 14.84 52.53
C ARG A 161 -44.77 14.17 53.90
#